data_AF-A0A2S8AB06-F1
#
_entry.id   AF-A0A2S8AB06-F1
#
_cell.length_a   1.000
_cell.length_b   1.000
_cell.length_c   1.000
_cell.angle_alpha   90.00
_cell.angle_beta   90.00
_cell.angle_gamma   90.00
#
_symmetry.space_group_name_H-M   'P 1'
#
loop_
_entity.id
_entity.type
_entity.pdbx_description
1 polymer ?
#
loop_
_entity_poly.entity_id
_entity_poly.type
_entity_poly.pdbx_seq_one_letter_code
_entity_poly.pdbx_strand_id
1 'polypeptide(L)' 'MITLLYTGVWPFAKFIGFLLFLIIATMGFWCLMFLVSILPYWLTYGIAENKGKINADVEPDSVRRKTLAEQEGVEVVFKK' A
#
# COMPACT_ATOMS: atom_id res chain seq x y z
N MET A 1 -32.91 -22.18 -38.50
CA MET A 1 -32.45 -20.81 -38.14
C MET A 1 -32.09 -20.73 -36.65
N ILE A 2 -33.01 -21.03 -35.73
CA ILE A 2 -32.75 -21.07 -34.27
C ILE A 2 -31.70 -22.12 -33.87
N THR A 3 -31.68 -23.29 -34.50
CA THR A 3 -30.67 -24.34 -34.26
C THR A 3 -29.25 -23.90 -34.59
N LEU A 4 -29.05 -23.12 -35.65
CA LEU A 4 -27.72 -22.59 -36.03
C LEU A 4 -27.21 -21.55 -35.03
N LEU A 5 -28.11 -20.75 -34.46
CA LEU A 5 -27.77 -19.81 -33.38
C LEU A 5 -27.35 -20.56 -32.10
N TYR A 6 -28.02 -21.67 -31.77
CA TYR A 6 -27.72 -22.46 -30.58
C TYR A 6 -26.45 -23.31 -30.71
N THR A 7 -26.09 -23.77 -31.91
CA THR A 7 -24.83 -24.51 -32.10
C THR A 7 -23.61 -23.62 -32.24
N GLY A 8 -23.77 -22.38 -32.73
CA GLY A 8 -22.67 -21.44 -32.91
C GLY A 8 -22.49 -20.46 -31.75
N VAL A 9 -23.51 -19.66 -31.46
CA VAL A 9 -23.42 -18.50 -30.54
C VAL A 9 -23.38 -18.94 -29.08
N TRP A 10 -24.11 -19.99 -28.70
CA TRP A 10 -24.19 -20.45 -27.31
C TRP A 10 -22.86 -21.03 -26.78
N PRO A 11 -22.15 -21.93 -27.50
CA PRO A 11 -20.82 -22.39 -27.10
C PRO A 11 -19.77 -21.27 -27.11
N PHE A 12 -19.86 -20.35 -28.08
CA PHE A 12 -18.93 -19.22 -28.18
C PHE A 12 -19.07 -18.26 -26.99
N ALA A 13 -20.30 -17.93 -26.60
CA ALA A 13 -20.55 -17.08 -25.42
C ALA A 13 -19.99 -17.71 -24.13
N LYS A 14 -20.08 -19.04 -23.99
CA LYS A 14 -19.49 -19.78 -22.85
C LYS A 14 -17.96 -19.70 -22.85
N PHE A 15 -17.33 -19.84 -24.01
CA PHE A 15 -15.87 -19.72 -24.16
C PHE A 15 -15.39 -18.30 -23.82
N ILE A 16 -16.08 -17.26 -24.28
CA ILE A 16 -15.77 -15.87 -23.92
C ILE A 16 -15.94 -15.64 -22.42
N GLY A 17 -16.99 -16.18 -21.80
CA GLY A 17 -17.18 -16.13 -20.35
C GLY A 17 -16.02 -16.78 -19.58
N PHE A 18 -15.50 -17.91 -20.06
CA PHE A 18 -14.33 -18.56 -19.48
C PHE A 18 -13.05 -17.71 -19.62
N LEU A 19 -12.81 -17.11 -20.79
CA LEU A 19 -11.67 -16.22 -20.99
C LEU A 19 -11.75 -14.98 -20.10
N LEU A 20 -12.93 -14.36 -19.97
CA LEU A 20 -13.15 -13.23 -19.07
C LEU A 20 -12.88 -13.61 -17.62
N PHE A 21 -13.33 -14.78 -17.19
CA PHE A 21 -13.02 -15.31 -15.86
C PHE A 21 -11.51 -15.45 -15.66
N LEU A 22 -10.77 -16.04 -16.60
CA LEU A 22 -9.32 -16.18 -16.50
C LEU A 22 -8.61 -14.82 -16.42
N ILE A 23 -9.04 -13.83 -17.22
CA ILE A 23 -8.44 -12.48 -17.20
C ILE A 23 -8.69 -11.81 -15.86
N ILE A 24 -9.94 -11.80 -15.36
CA ILE A 24 -10.29 -11.17 -14.09
C ILE A 24 -9.60 -11.90 -12.93
N ALA A 25 -9.59 -13.24 -12.93
CA ALA A 25 -8.90 -14.03 -11.92
C ALA A 25 -7.39 -13.75 -11.90
N THR A 26 -6.76 -13.65 -13.08
CA THR A 26 -5.33 -13.34 -13.20
C THR A 26 -5.04 -11.91 -12.75
N MET A 27 -5.82 -10.91 -13.20
CA MET A 27 -5.67 -9.52 -12.77
C MET A 27 -5.89 -9.37 -11.26
N GLY A 28 -6.89 -10.05 -10.70
CA GLY A 28 -7.15 -10.09 -9.26
C GLY A 28 -6.00 -10.74 -8.50
N PHE A 29 -5.47 -11.85 -8.99
CA PHE A 29 -4.31 -12.53 -8.41
C PHE A 29 -3.07 -11.62 -8.37
N TRP A 30 -2.73 -10.97 -9.48
CA TRP A 30 -1.60 -10.03 -9.52
C TRP A 30 -1.80 -8.84 -8.58
N CYS A 31 -3.03 -8.32 -8.48
CA CYS A 31 -3.36 -7.26 -7.53
C CYS A 31 -3.14 -7.72 -6.07
N LEU A 32 -3.66 -8.89 -5.69
CA LEU A 32 -3.47 -9.44 -4.34
C LEU A 32 -1.99 -9.69 -4.00
N MET A 33 -1.23 -10.23 -4.94
CA MET A 33 0.22 -10.45 -4.77
C MET A 33 0.98 -9.14 -4.55
N PHE A 34 0.62 -8.07 -5.26
CA PHE A 34 1.20 -6.75 -5.05
C PHE A 34 0.92 -6.23 -3.64
N LEU A 35 -0.34 -6.31 -3.18
CA LEU A 35 -0.72 -5.88 -1.84
C LEU A 35 -0.01 -6.68 -0.73
N VAL A 36 0.21 -7.97 -0.92
CA VAL A 36 0.95 -8.78 0.06
C VAL A 36 2.45 -8.43 0.02
N SER A 37 3.01 -8.15 -1.15
CA SER A 37 4.45 -7.85 -1.29
C SER A 37 4.90 -6.56 -0.59
N ILE A 38 4.01 -5.58 -0.41
CA ILE A 38 4.34 -4.32 0.27
C ILE A 38 4.29 -4.43 1.80
N LEU A 39 3.57 -5.42 2.34
CA LEU A 39 3.42 -5.62 3.79
C LEU A 39 4.77 -5.88 4.50
N PRO A 40 5.65 -6.78 4.01
CA PRO A 40 6.96 -6.98 4.60
C PRO A 40 7.75 -5.67 4.69
N TYR A 41 7.75 -4.82 3.66
CA TYR A 41 8.51 -3.57 3.70
C TYR A 41 8.08 -2.69 4.88
N TRP A 42 6.79 -2.44 5.02
CA TRP A 42 6.27 -1.57 6.08
C TRP A 42 6.39 -2.19 7.48
N LEU A 43 6.02 -3.48 7.61
CA LEU A 43 6.05 -4.18 8.89
C LEU A 43 7.48 -4.35 9.41
N THR A 44 8.43 -4.72 8.54
CA THR A 44 9.82 -4.92 8.95
C THR A 44 10.46 -3.59 9.36
N TYR A 45 10.13 -2.49 8.68
CA TYR A 45 10.61 -1.15 9.04
C TYR A 45 10.08 -0.72 10.42
N GLY A 46 8.77 -0.85 10.68
CA GLY A 46 8.21 -0.50 12.00
C GLY A 46 8.78 -1.34 13.15
N ILE A 47 9.05 -2.63 12.92
CA ILE A 47 9.70 -3.48 13.92
C ILE A 47 11.16 -3.06 14.15
N ALA A 48 11.89 -2.69 13.09
CA ALA A 48 13.27 -2.24 13.20
C ALA A 48 13.38 -0.91 13.98
N GLU A 49 12.43 0.02 13.78
CA GLU A 49 12.36 1.30 14.50
C GLU A 49 12.11 1.10 15.99
N ASN A 50 11.11 0.29 16.34
CA ASN A 50 10.81 -0.03 17.74
C ASN A 50 11.96 -0.76 18.46
N LYS A 51 12.83 -1.45 17.71
CA LYS A 51 14.02 -2.11 18.25
C LYS A 51 15.26 -1.22 18.28
N GLY A 52 15.14 0.07 17.90
CA GLY A 52 16.26 1.00 17.84
C GLY A 52 17.35 0.58 16.85
N LYS A 53 16.99 -0.19 15.81
CA LYS A 53 17.96 -0.63 14.78
C LYS A 53 18.12 0.40 13.66
N ILE A 54 17.16 1.30 13.54
CA ILE A 54 17.12 2.42 12.59
C ILE A 54 16.85 3.70 13.39
N ASN A 55 17.51 4.79 13.02
CA ASN A 55 17.41 6.11 13.68
C ASN A 55 17.77 6.11 15.19
N ALA A 56 18.58 5.16 15.66
CA ALA A 56 18.99 5.10 17.07
C ALA A 56 19.89 6.26 17.50
N ASP A 57 20.62 6.84 16.55
CA ASP A 57 21.50 7.99 16.70
C ASP A 57 20.74 9.33 16.69
N VAL A 58 19.47 9.32 16.30
CA VAL A 58 18.64 10.52 16.19
C VAL A 58 17.86 10.72 17.47
N GLU A 59 18.30 11.68 18.29
CA GLU A 59 17.56 12.07 19.49
C GLU A 59 16.20 12.67 19.09
N PRO A 60 15.07 12.22 19.69
CA PRO A 60 13.73 12.66 19.29
C PRO A 60 13.51 14.17 19.44
N ASP A 61 14.25 14.81 20.33
CA ASP A 61 14.22 16.25 20.59
C ASP A 61 14.90 17.09 19.49
N SER A 62 15.74 16.47 18.66
CA SER A 62 16.36 17.13 17.49
C SER A 62 15.44 17.19 16.28
N VAL A 63 14.59 16.17 16.10
CA VAL A 63 13.63 16.06 14.97
C VAL A 63 12.31 16.74 15.30
N ARG A 64 11.91 16.73 16.59
CA ARG A 64 10.71 17.43 17.04
C ARG A 64 10.85 18.93 16.75
N ARG A 65 9.79 19.55 16.25
CA ARG A 65 9.70 21.01 16.18
C ARG A 65 9.86 21.58 17.58
N LYS A 66 11.00 22.21 17.85
CA LYS A 66 11.26 22.92 19.11
C LYS A 66 10.33 24.14 19.23
N THR A 67 9.75 24.33 20.40
CA THR A 67 8.96 25.55 20.67
C THR A 67 9.87 26.76 20.77
N LEU A 68 9.34 27.98 20.57
CA LEU A 68 10.14 29.22 20.61
C LEU A 68 10.92 29.40 21.93
N ALA A 69 10.45 28.81 23.02
CA ALA A 69 11.11 28.85 24.32
C ALA A 69 12.28 27.85 24.47
N GLU A 70 12.35 26.84 23.61
CA GLU A 70 13.35 25.76 23.65
C GLU A 70 14.43 25.93 22.56
N GLN A 71 14.34 26.99 21.77
CA GLN A 71 15.29 27.30 20.70
C GLN A 71 16.50 28.05 21.28
N GLU A 72 17.70 27.48 21.11
CA GLU A 72 18.94 28.17 21.49
C GLU A 72 19.06 29.49 20.71
N GLY A 73 19.11 30.61 21.43
CA GLY A 73 19.22 31.96 20.85
C GLY A 73 17.90 32.67 20.56
N VAL A 74 16.74 32.11 20.93
CA VAL A 74 15.44 32.77 20.82
C VAL A 74 14.83 32.95 22.20
N GLU A 75 14.80 34.19 22.70
CA GLU A 75 14.11 34.52 23.95
C GLU A 75 12.67 34.96 23.66
N VAL A 76 11.72 34.39 24.39
CA VAL A 76 10.30 34.75 24.26
C VAL A 76 10.08 36.09 24.97
N VAL A 77 10.01 37.16 24.19
CA VAL A 77 9.84 38.54 24.68
C VAL A 77 8.50 38.74 25.42
N PHE A 78 7.48 37.93 25.12
CA PHE A 78 6.18 38.02 25.80
C PHE A 78 5.44 36.68 25.78
N LYS A 79 4.99 36.24 26.96
CA LYS A 79 4.05 35.13 27.13
C LYS A 79 2.82 35.70 27.83
N LYS A 80 1.67 35.62 27.14
CA LYS A 80 0.36 36.06 27.66
C LYS A 80 -0.09 35.20 28.83
#